data_AF-A0A962PU87-F1
#
_entry.id   AF-A0A962PU87-F1
#
_cell.length_a   1.000
_cell.length_b   1.000
_cell.length_c   1.000
_cell.angle_alpha   90.00
_cell.angle_beta   90.00
_cell.angle_gamma   90.00
#
_symmetry.space_group_name_H-M   'P 1'
#
loop_
_entity.id
_entity.type
_entity.pdbx_description
1 polymer ?
#
loop_
_entity_poly.entity_id
_entity_poly.type
_entity_poly.pdbx_seq_one_letter_code
_entity_poly.pdbx_strand_id
1 'polypeptide(L)'
;MNQSTALREHFQRLSRLLVDQAPIWRPVPFSLPELPWESQHPALAGALGRLSDEHCAALEADQPALVRWLADYIPALAHIPAVDTVPAFSADRTDYPAGFERD
;
A
#
# COMPACT_ATOMS: atom_id res chain seq x y z
N MET A 1 -24.88 14.53 5.08
CA MET A 1 -25.17 13.43 4.12
C MET A 1 -23.97 13.01 3.26
N ASN A 2 -22.70 13.32 3.61
CA ASN A 2 -21.60 13.23 2.62
C ASN A 2 -20.34 12.44 3.05
N GLN A 3 -20.20 12.00 4.31
CA GLN A 3 -18.96 11.36 4.77
C GLN A 3 -18.85 9.87 4.39
N SER A 4 -19.96 9.12 4.40
CA SER A 4 -19.97 7.71 4.00
C SER A 4 -19.68 7.51 2.51
N THR A 5 -20.17 8.42 1.65
CA THR A 5 -19.90 8.40 0.20
C THR A 5 -18.43 8.70 -0.08
N ALA A 6 -17.86 9.74 0.54
CA ALA A 6 -16.45 10.08 0.39
C ALA A 6 -15.53 8.93 0.85
N LEU A 7 -15.84 8.27 1.96
CA LEU A 7 -15.08 7.09 2.43
C LEU A 7 -15.18 5.91 1.45
N ARG A 8 -16.37 5.68 0.87
CA ARG A 8 -16.59 4.62 -0.12
C ARG A 8 -15.77 4.88 -1.39
N GLU A 9 -15.77 6.10 -1.90
CA GLU A 9 -14.98 6.49 -3.08
C GLU A 9 -13.48 6.33 -2.83
N HIS A 10 -13.01 6.75 -1.65
CA HIS A 10 -11.63 6.57 -1.21
C HIS A 10 -11.22 5.10 -1.16
N PHE A 11 -12.04 4.27 -0.52
CA PHE A 11 -11.82 2.83 -0.43
C PHE A 11 -11.83 2.15 -1.81
N GLN A 12 -12.74 2.56 -2.70
CA GLN A 12 -12.78 2.05 -4.08
C GLN A 12 -11.52 2.41 -4.86
N ARG A 13 -11.02 3.65 -4.70
CA ARG A 13 -9.79 4.10 -5.35
C ARG A 13 -8.57 3.32 -4.87
N LEU A 14 -8.44 3.11 -3.56
CA LEU A 14 -7.38 2.28 -2.98
C LEU A 14 -7.49 0.83 -3.45
N SER A 15 -8.69 0.26 -3.40
CA SER A 15 -8.93 -1.12 -3.82
C SER A 15 -8.57 -1.35 -5.28
N ARG A 16 -8.92 -0.41 -6.16
CA ARG A 16 -8.56 -0.48 -7.57
C ARG A 16 -7.05 -0.45 -7.76
N LEU A 17 -6.36 0.47 -7.08
CA LEU A 17 -4.90 0.54 -7.12
C LEU A 17 -4.25 -0.78 -6.68
N LEU A 18 -4.72 -1.38 -5.57
CA LEU A 18 -4.19 -2.65 -5.07
C LEU A 18 -4.44 -3.81 -6.04
N VAL A 19 -5.62 -3.87 -6.67
CA VAL A 19 -5.98 -4.89 -7.66
C VAL A 19 -5.14 -4.71 -8.93
N ASP A 20 -4.98 -3.48 -9.41
CA ASP A 20 -4.21 -3.19 -10.63
C ASP A 20 -2.72 -3.55 -10.45
N GLN A 21 -2.19 -3.44 -9.23
CA GLN A 21 -0.81 -3.82 -8.89
C GLN A 21 -0.68 -5.26 -8.34
N ALA A 22 -1.76 -6.04 -8.31
CA ALA A 22 -1.76 -7.42 -7.81
C ALA A 22 -0.68 -8.34 -8.43
N PRO A 23 -0.33 -8.23 -9.73
CA PRO A 23 0.72 -9.08 -10.30
C PRO A 23 2.08 -8.97 -9.60
N ILE A 24 2.37 -7.88 -8.89
CA ILE A 24 3.66 -7.62 -8.24
C ILE A 24 3.70 -8.20 -6.82
N TRP A 25 2.63 -8.01 -6.03
CA TRP A 25 2.63 -8.37 -4.59
C TRP A 25 1.88 -9.68 -4.28
N ARG A 26 1.00 -10.13 -5.17
CA ARG A 26 0.16 -11.32 -4.95
C ARG A 26 0.80 -12.67 -5.31
N PRO A 27 1.81 -12.79 -6.20
CA PRO A 27 2.46 -14.06 -6.43
C PRO A 27 3.02 -14.65 -5.13
N VAL A 28 2.78 -15.94 -4.91
CA VAL A 28 3.31 -16.62 -3.73
C VAL A 28 4.82 -16.79 -3.93
N PRO A 29 5.65 -16.27 -3.00
CA PRO A 29 7.09 -16.46 -3.05
C PRO A 29 7.44 -17.94 -3.20
N PHE A 30 8.43 -18.26 -4.04
CA PHE A 30 8.96 -19.62 -4.26
C PHE A 30 7.98 -20.65 -4.86
N SER A 31 6.76 -20.24 -5.26
CA SER A 31 5.81 -21.12 -5.96
C SER A 31 5.99 -21.13 -7.47
N LEU A 32 6.72 -20.15 -8.00
CA LEU A 32 6.99 -19.99 -9.43
C LEU A 32 8.51 -19.94 -9.64
N PRO A 33 9.03 -20.62 -10.69
CA PRO A 33 10.45 -20.58 -11.02
C PRO A 33 10.91 -19.19 -11.47
N GLU A 34 10.01 -18.42 -12.07
CA GLU A 34 10.21 -17.02 -12.45
C GLU A 34 8.96 -16.23 -12.06
N LEU A 35 9.15 -15.01 -11.56
CA LEU A 35 8.04 -14.15 -11.18
C LEU A 35 7.48 -13.47 -12.45
N PRO A 36 6.19 -13.63 -12.79
CA PRO A 36 5.64 -13.11 -14.04
C PRO A 36 5.82 -11.60 -14.22
N TRP A 37 5.83 -10.84 -13.10
CA TRP A 37 6.00 -9.40 -13.12
C TRP A 37 7.43 -8.97 -13.46
N GLU A 38 8.46 -9.82 -13.30
CA GLU A 38 9.85 -9.45 -13.65
C GLU A 38 9.99 -9.15 -15.14
N SER A 39 9.30 -9.92 -15.98
CA SER A 39 9.24 -9.68 -17.43
C SER A 39 8.46 -8.41 -17.80
N GLN A 40 7.46 -8.05 -16.99
CA GLN A 40 6.59 -6.89 -17.21
C GLN A 40 7.21 -5.58 -16.68
N HIS A 41 8.04 -5.69 -15.65
CA HIS A 41 8.72 -4.58 -14.98
C HIS A 41 10.24 -4.85 -14.86
N PRO A 42 10.98 -4.97 -15.98
CA PRO A 42 12.39 -5.33 -15.95
C PRO A 42 13.26 -4.27 -15.24
N ALA A 43 12.85 -3.00 -15.29
CA ALA A 43 13.52 -1.92 -14.56
C ALA A 43 13.40 -2.10 -13.04
N LEU A 44 12.22 -2.49 -12.54
CA LEU A 44 11.98 -2.78 -11.13
C LEU A 44 12.76 -4.02 -10.68
N ALA A 45 12.69 -5.10 -11.45
CA ALA A 45 13.42 -6.33 -11.15
C ALA A 45 14.94 -6.09 -11.08
N GLY A 46 15.49 -5.36 -12.04
CA GLY A 46 16.90 -4.97 -12.03
C GLY A 46 17.27 -4.05 -10.86
N ALA A 47 16.38 -3.14 -10.46
CA ALA A 47 16.62 -2.27 -9.31
C ALA A 47 16.62 -3.04 -7.99
N LEU A 48 15.64 -3.93 -7.79
CA LEU A 48 15.56 -4.81 -6.62
C LEU A 48 16.77 -5.74 -6.53
N GLY A 49 17.21 -6.33 -7.65
CA GLY A 49 18.40 -7.19 -7.69
C GLY A 49 19.74 -6.46 -7.43
N ARG A 50 19.76 -5.11 -7.43
CA ARG A 50 20.93 -4.30 -7.09
C ARG A 50 20.88 -3.70 -5.70
N LEU A 51 19.77 -3.85 -4.97
CA LEU A 51 19.69 -3.39 -3.59
C LEU A 51 20.64 -4.20 -2.71
N SER A 52 21.47 -3.51 -1.94
CA SER A 52 22.23 -4.14 -0.87
C SER A 52 21.35 -4.33 0.37
N ASP A 53 21.73 -5.25 1.24
CA ASP A 53 21.02 -5.50 2.51
C ASP A 53 20.89 -4.22 3.35
N GLU A 54 21.91 -3.36 3.33
CA GLU A 54 21.90 -2.07 4.03
C GLU A 54 20.86 -1.08 3.45
N HIS A 55 20.73 -1.03 2.12
CA HIS A 55 19.69 -0.21 1.48
C HIS A 55 18.30 -0.80 1.71
N CYS A 56 18.15 -2.13 1.70
CA CYS A 56 16.89 -2.78 2.07
C CYS A 56 16.47 -2.41 3.49
N ALA A 57 17.38 -2.50 4.47
CA ALA A 57 17.10 -2.14 5.85
C ALA A 57 16.73 -0.65 6.00
N ALA A 58 17.40 0.24 5.26
CA ALA A 58 17.08 1.66 5.26
C ALA A 58 15.68 1.95 4.69
N LEU A 59 15.29 1.26 3.62
CA LEU A 59 13.96 1.38 3.01
C LEU A 59 12.86 0.77 3.92
N GLU A 60 13.15 -0.33 4.60
CA GLU A 60 12.21 -0.94 5.56
C GLU A 60 11.94 -0.01 6.76
N ALA A 61 12.95 0.73 7.22
CA ALA A 61 12.83 1.67 8.32
C ALA A 61 12.11 2.99 7.97
N ASP A 62 12.00 3.35 6.67
CA ASP A 62 11.41 4.61 6.19
C ASP A 62 10.35 4.34 5.11
N GLN A 63 9.12 4.14 5.57
CA GLN A 63 7.95 3.90 4.69
C GLN A 63 7.76 5.00 3.61
N PRO A 64 7.83 6.31 3.92
CA PRO A 64 7.84 7.35 2.89
C PRO A 64 8.96 7.21 1.85
N ALA A 65 10.18 6.89 2.27
CA ALA A 65 11.29 6.69 1.35
C ALA A 65 11.09 5.46 0.46
N LEU A 66 10.55 4.37 1.02
CA LEU A 66 10.17 3.18 0.27
C LEU A 66 9.13 3.47 -0.80
N VAL A 67 8.06 4.20 -0.46
CA VAL A 67 7.01 4.57 -1.43
C VAL A 67 7.58 5.46 -2.53
N ARG A 68 8.44 6.43 -2.19
CA ARG A 68 9.09 7.30 -3.18
C ARG A 68 10.01 6.50 -4.10
N TRP A 69 10.79 5.57 -3.57
CA TRP A 69 11.67 4.71 -4.35
C TRP A 69 10.89 3.78 -5.29
N LEU A 70 9.80 3.17 -4.81
CA LEU A 70 8.94 2.33 -5.64
C LEU A 70 8.16 3.12 -6.69
N ALA A 71 7.82 4.39 -6.43
CA ALA A 71 7.07 5.24 -7.36
C ALA A 71 7.84 5.51 -8.67
N ASP A 72 9.17 5.45 -8.66
CA ASP A 72 10.01 5.57 -9.86
C ASP A 72 9.79 4.40 -10.84
N TYR A 73 9.33 3.25 -10.35
CA TYR A 73 9.09 2.04 -11.13
C TYR A 73 7.62 1.69 -11.29
N ILE A 74 6.79 2.10 -10.33
CA ILE A 74 5.35 1.89 -10.30
C ILE A 74 4.69 3.25 -10.07
N PRO A 75 4.46 4.04 -11.15
CA PRO A 75 3.95 5.41 -11.03
C PRO A 75 2.62 5.51 -10.27
N ALA A 76 1.81 4.45 -10.29
CA ALA A 76 0.56 4.38 -9.54
C ALA A 76 0.76 4.56 -8.03
N LEU A 77 1.92 4.16 -7.48
CA LEU A 77 2.21 4.29 -6.04
C LEU A 77 2.49 5.72 -5.60
N ALA A 78 2.78 6.64 -6.52
CA ALA A 78 2.93 8.06 -6.21
C ALA A 78 1.66 8.67 -5.58
N HIS A 79 0.50 8.03 -5.79
CA HIS A 79 -0.76 8.46 -5.23
C HIS A 79 -1.07 7.87 -3.84
N ILE A 80 -0.30 6.88 -3.36
CA ILE A 80 -0.54 6.24 -2.06
C ILE A 80 -0.47 7.21 -0.88
N PRO A 81 0.49 8.14 -0.78
CA PRO A 81 0.57 9.06 0.36
C PRO A 81 -0.68 9.94 0.54
N ALA A 82 -1.39 10.21 -0.56
CA ALA A 82 -2.66 10.95 -0.53
C ALA A 82 -3.87 10.09 -0.15
N VAL A 83 -3.73 8.76 -0.21
CA VAL A 83 -4.79 7.77 0.03
C VAL A 83 -4.59 7.00 1.34
N ASP A 84 -3.39 7.03 1.92
CA ASP A 84 -3.07 6.37 3.18
C ASP A 84 -3.62 7.12 4.42
N THR A 85 -4.06 8.36 4.24
CA THR A 85 -4.68 9.12 5.32
C THR A 85 -6.17 8.78 5.41
N VAL A 86 -6.54 7.99 6.41
CA VAL A 86 -7.94 7.82 6.79
C VAL A 86 -8.40 9.13 7.46
N PRO A 87 -9.44 9.81 6.96
CA PRO A 87 -9.93 11.02 7.61
C PRO A 87 -10.34 10.70 9.04
N ALA A 88 -9.89 11.51 10.00
CA ALA A 88 -10.29 11.38 11.39
C ALA A 88 -11.80 11.59 11.49
N PHE A 89 -12.52 10.54 11.89
CA PHE A 89 -13.94 10.63 12.15
C PHE A 89 -14.16 11.11 13.57
N SER A 90 -14.96 12.17 13.73
CA SER A 90 -15.57 12.47 15.02
C SER A 90 -16.58 11.36 15.29
N ALA A 91 -16.15 10.32 16.01
CA ALA A 91 -17.07 9.39 16.62
C ALA A 91 -17.88 10.21 17.64
N ASP A 92 -19.17 10.39 17.38
CA ASP A 92 -20.08 10.73 18.46
C ASP A 92 -20.07 9.48 19.35
N ARG A 93 -19.36 9.57 20.48
CA ARG A 93 -19.06 8.46 21.41
C ARG A 93 -20.31 8.12 22.21
N THR A 94 -21.44 7.94 21.53
CA THR A 94 -22.76 7.83 22.14
C THR A 94 -23.40 6.47 21.84
N ASP A 95 -22.83 5.69 20.90
CA ASP A 95 -23.34 4.37 20.54
C ASP A 95 -22.41 3.23 20.99
N TYR A 96 -21.58 3.49 22.00
CA TYR A 96 -20.86 2.44 22.68
C TYR A 96 -21.78 1.86 23.76
N PRO A 97 -22.25 0.61 23.65
CA PRO A 97 -23.06 0.01 24.70
C PRO A 97 -22.24 -0.01 26.01
N ALA A 98 -22.83 0.49 27.09
CA ALA A 98 -22.20 0.46 28.40
C ALA A 98 -21.87 -1.01 28.75
N GLY A 99 -20.58 -1.33 28.91
CA GLY A 99 -20.11 -2.69 29.18
C GLY A 99 -18.79 -3.10 28.50
N PHE A 100 -18.25 -2.27 27.60
CA PHE A 100 -16.93 -2.49 27.00
C PHE A 100 -15.90 -1.41 27.40
N GLU A 101 -16.15 -0.68 28.49
CA GLU A 101 -15.12 0.23 29.03
C GLU A 101 -13.92 -0.63 29.44
N ARG A 102 -12.75 -0.38 28.85
CA ARG A 102 -11.52 -1.13 29.13
C ARG A 102 -11.15 -0.96 30.61
N ASP A 103 -11.03 -2.08 31.34
CA ASP A 103 -10.21 -2.17 32.56
C ASP A 103 -8.74 -1.81 32.28
#